data_AF-A0AAJ1XY75-F1
#
_entry.id   AF-A0AAJ1XY75-F1
#
_cell.length_a   1.000
_cell.length_b   1.000
_cell.length_c   1.000
_cell.angle_alpha   90.00
_cell.angle_beta   90.00
_cell.angle_gamma   90.00
#
_symmetry.space_group_name_H-M   'P 1'
#
loop_
_entity.id
_entity.type
_entity.pdbx_description
1 polymer ?
#
loop_
_entity_poly.entity_id
_entity_poly.type
_entity_poly.pdbx_seq_one_letter_code
_entity_poly.pdbx_strand_id
1 'polypeptide(L)'
;MANIRRKLTIYSGFILLESLVSFSIVCVIAGIFSLTITQLIQQNYQREQELTRTRLGYEAILFLEQTGDLRFKERIYQGETYRFSLMENEGRRILKVTDSRGAILIGQ
;
A
#
# COMPACT_ATOMS: atom_id res chain seq x y z
N MET A 1 -6.48 -53.73 -34.70
CA MET A 1 -7.29 -52.63 -34.13
C MET A 1 -7.00 -52.33 -32.65
N ALA A 2 -6.84 -53.32 -31.76
CA ALA A 2 -6.58 -53.05 -30.33
C ALA A 2 -5.23 -52.34 -30.03
N ASN A 3 -4.16 -52.68 -30.76
CA ASN A 3 -2.82 -52.12 -30.54
C ASN A 3 -2.70 -50.63 -30.94
N ILE A 4 -3.43 -50.22 -31.98
CA ILE A 4 -3.47 -48.82 -32.47
C ILE A 4 -4.24 -47.94 -31.49
N ARG A 5 -5.39 -48.41 -30.97
CA ARG A 5 -6.13 -47.71 -29.90
C ARG A 5 -5.28 -47.49 -28.65
N ARG A 6 -4.52 -48.50 -28.21
CA ARG A 6 -3.64 -48.39 -27.04
C ARG A 6 -2.52 -47.35 -27.24
N LYS A 7 -1.88 -47.32 -28.41
CA LYS A 7 -0.88 -46.30 -28.77
C LYS A 7 -1.47 -44.88 -28.78
N LEU A 8 -2.68 -44.72 -29.31
CA LEU A 8 -3.37 -43.43 -29.37
C LEU A 8 -3.73 -42.91 -27.97
N THR A 9 -4.18 -43.79 -27.06
CA THR A 9 -4.48 -43.43 -25.66
C THR A 9 -3.22 -42.99 -24.90
N ILE A 10 -2.08 -43.65 -25.12
CA ILE A 10 -0.80 -43.27 -24.48
C ILE A 10 -0.33 -41.89 -24.97
N TYR A 11 -0.40 -41.63 -26.29
CA TYR A 11 -0.05 -40.33 -26.87
C TYR A 11 -0.96 -39.20 -26.37
N SER A 12 -2.27 -39.43 -26.31
CA SER A 12 -3.24 -38.48 -25.77
C SER A 12 -2.99 -38.18 -24.29
N GLY A 13 -2.64 -39.21 -23.50
CA GLY A 13 -2.25 -39.04 -22.09
C GLY A 13 -0.98 -38.21 -21.93
N PHE A 14 -0.01 -38.35 -22.82
CA PHE A 14 1.22 -37.56 -22.82
C PHE A 14 0.94 -36.07 -23.12
N ILE A 15 0.10 -35.78 -24.13
CA ILE A 15 -0.29 -34.40 -24.47
C ILE A 15 -1.06 -33.74 -23.31
N LEU A 16 -1.94 -34.50 -22.64
CA LEU A 16 -2.66 -34.02 -21.46
C LEU A 16 -1.71 -33.70 -20.31
N LEU A 17 -0.69 -34.54 -20.08
CA LEU A 17 0.31 -34.30 -19.05
C LEU A 17 1.14 -33.03 -19.34
N GLU A 18 1.63 -32.85 -20.57
CA GLU A 18 2.34 -31.62 -20.98
C GLU A 18 1.48 -30.37 -20.82
N SER A 19 0.20 -30.46 -21.19
CA SER A 19 -0.75 -29.36 -21.04
C SER A 19 -0.99 -29.02 -19.56
N LEU A 20 -1.04 -30.04 -18.68
CA LEU A 20 -1.22 -29.84 -17.24
C LEU A 20 0.03 -29.19 -16.61
N VAL A 21 1.22 -29.65 -17.00
CA VAL A 21 2.49 -29.12 -16.52
C VAL A 21 2.66 -27.67 -16.97
N SER A 22 2.45 -27.38 -18.26
CA SER A 22 2.51 -26.00 -18.77
C SER A 22 1.48 -25.07 -18.09
N PHE A 23 0.24 -25.54 -17.89
CA PHE A 23 -0.78 -24.78 -17.18
C PHE A 23 -0.38 -24.49 -15.73
N SER A 24 0.16 -25.47 -15.01
CA SER A 24 0.61 -25.28 -13.62
C SER A 24 1.72 -24.22 -13.50
N ILE A 25 2.67 -24.21 -14.44
CA ILE A 25 3.75 -23.21 -14.49
C ILE A 25 3.16 -21.80 -14.69
N VAL A 26 2.21 -21.65 -15.63
CA VAL A 26 1.55 -20.36 -15.88
C VAL A 26 0.79 -19.88 -14.64
N CYS A 27 0.05 -20.77 -13.96
CA CYS A 27 -0.64 -20.43 -12.72
C CYS A 27 0.31 -19.96 -11.61
N VAL A 28 1.47 -20.63 -11.45
CA VAL A 28 2.48 -20.22 -10.46
C VAL A 28 3.03 -18.83 -10.77
N ILE A 29 3.40 -18.57 -12.04
CA ILE A 29 3.92 -17.26 -12.45
C ILE A 29 2.87 -16.17 -12.23
N ALA A 30 1.63 -16.40 -12.65
CA ALA A 30 0.53 -15.45 -12.47
C ALA A 30 0.23 -15.18 -10.99
N GLY A 31 0.29 -16.22 -10.16
CA GLY A 31 0.09 -16.12 -8.71
C GLY A 31 1.17 -15.26 -8.04
N ILE A 32 2.44 -15.53 -8.34
CA ILE A 32 3.57 -14.73 -7.80
C ILE A 32 3.44 -13.28 -8.24
N PHE A 33 3.20 -13.04 -9.53
CA PHE A 33 3.08 -11.70 -10.08
C PHE A 33 1.95 -10.90 -9.43
N SER A 34 0.77 -11.53 -9.27
CA SER A 34 -0.38 -10.90 -8.62
C SER A 34 -0.09 -10.55 -7.16
N LEU A 35 0.58 -11.44 -6.42
CA LEU A 35 0.98 -11.20 -5.04
C LEU A 35 1.96 -10.03 -4.95
N THR A 36 3.01 -10.02 -5.78
CA THR A 36 4.04 -8.98 -5.77
C THR A 36 3.47 -7.61 -6.11
N ILE A 37 2.61 -7.52 -7.14
CA ILE A 37 1.96 -6.25 -7.49
C ILE A 37 1.07 -5.76 -6.36
N THR A 38 0.26 -6.65 -5.78
CA THR A 38 -0.65 -6.27 -4.68
C THR A 38 0.14 -5.72 -3.49
N GLN A 39 1.25 -6.38 -3.13
CA GLN A 39 2.15 -5.90 -2.08
C GLN A 39 2.79 -4.56 -2.41
N LEU A 40 3.26 -4.38 -3.65
CA LEU A 40 3.89 -3.12 -4.09
C LEU A 40 2.90 -1.95 -4.06
N ILE A 41 1.68 -2.16 -4.56
CA ILE A 41 0.60 -1.15 -4.53
C ILE A 41 0.28 -0.77 -3.08
N GLN A 42 0.14 -1.76 -2.20
CA GLN A 42 -0.16 -1.52 -0.80
C GLN A 42 0.95 -0.74 -0.08
N GLN A 43 2.21 -1.07 -0.34
CA GLN A 43 3.37 -0.34 0.21
C GLN A 43 3.45 1.09 -0.30
N ASN A 44 3.28 1.31 -1.60
CA ASN A 44 3.30 2.65 -2.19
C ASN A 44 2.17 3.52 -1.64
N TYR A 45 0.97 2.95 -1.50
CA TYR A 45 -0.15 3.65 -0.90
C TYR A 45 0.13 4.06 0.55
N GLN A 46 0.71 3.17 1.36
CA GLN A 46 1.11 3.52 2.74
C GLN A 46 2.16 4.63 2.78
N ARG A 47 3.18 4.58 1.90
CA ARG A 47 4.21 5.62 1.81
C ARG A 47 3.65 6.97 1.39
N GLU A 48 2.82 7.01 0.35
CA GLU A 48 2.14 8.25 -0.10
C GLU A 48 1.35 8.89 1.04
N GLN A 49 0.68 8.10 1.88
CA GLN A 49 -0.07 8.60 3.02
C GLN A 49 0.81 9.14 4.14
N GLU A 50 1.93 8.48 4.43
CA GLU A 50 2.90 8.97 5.40
C GLU A 50 3.54 10.28 4.91
N LEU A 51 3.89 10.36 3.62
CA LEU A 51 4.43 11.57 3.00
C LEU A 51 3.43 12.72 3.04
N THR A 52 2.15 12.43 2.74
CA THR A 52 1.06 13.41 2.77
C THR A 52 0.85 13.95 4.17
N ARG A 53 0.77 13.08 5.18
CA ARG A 53 0.67 13.49 6.59
C ARG A 53 1.85 14.36 7.00
N THR A 54 3.05 13.95 6.62
CA THR A 54 4.29 14.68 6.93
C THR A 54 4.28 16.07 6.29
N ARG A 55 3.94 16.17 5.00
CA ARG A 55 3.81 17.43 4.28
C ARG A 55 2.77 18.34 4.93
N LEU A 56 1.58 17.82 5.24
CA LEU A 56 0.52 18.58 5.89
C LEU A 56 0.95 19.11 7.26
N GLY A 57 1.69 18.32 8.04
CA GLY A 57 2.21 18.78 9.32
C GLY A 57 3.32 19.83 9.16
N TYR A 58 4.21 19.72 8.18
CA TYR A 58 5.17 20.80 7.87
C TYR A 58 4.46 22.09 7.45
N GLU A 59 3.44 22.01 6.60
CA GLU A 59 2.62 23.18 6.21
C GLU A 59 1.96 23.83 7.44
N ALA A 60 1.48 23.02 8.39
CA ALA A 60 0.89 23.51 9.64
C ALA A 60 1.93 24.13 10.59
N ILE A 61 3.15 23.60 10.67
CA ILE A 61 4.26 24.22 11.41
C ILE A 61 4.63 25.57 10.80
N LEU A 62 4.80 25.64 9.47
CA LEU A 62 5.10 26.90 8.79
C LEU A 62 4.02 27.96 9.04
N PHE A 63 2.75 27.54 9.04
CA PHE A 63 1.68 28.47 9.35
C PHE A 63 1.69 28.94 10.80
N LEU A 64 1.98 28.03 11.75
CA LEU A 64 2.17 28.39 13.16
C LEU A 64 3.30 29.41 13.32
N GLU A 65 4.43 29.21 12.65
CA GLU A 65 5.57 30.13 12.70
C GLU A 65 5.21 31.51 12.13
N GLN A 66 4.42 31.56 11.06
CA GLN A 66 4.03 32.80 10.41
C GLN A 66 2.95 33.58 11.19
N THR A 67 2.01 32.88 11.82
CA THR A 67 0.82 33.51 12.42
C THR A 67 0.81 33.49 13.95
N GLY A 68 1.68 32.70 14.56
CA GLY A 68 1.73 32.45 16.01
C GLY A 68 0.60 31.57 16.54
N ASP A 69 -0.32 31.10 15.68
CA ASP A 69 -1.52 30.37 16.10
C ASP A 69 -1.94 29.31 15.09
N LEU A 70 -2.39 28.16 15.58
CA LEU A 70 -2.82 27.02 14.76
C LEU A 70 -4.34 27.05 14.63
N ARG A 71 -4.85 28.04 13.88
CA ARG A 71 -6.30 28.31 13.76
C ARG A 71 -7.08 27.18 13.11
N PHE A 72 -6.45 26.38 12.26
CA PHE A 72 -7.08 25.22 11.62
C PHE A 72 -6.78 23.95 12.41
N LYS A 73 -7.77 23.53 13.19
CA LYS A 73 -7.74 22.26 13.92
C LYS A 73 -7.94 21.08 12.98
N GLU A 74 -8.48 21.28 11.79
CA GLU A 74 -8.89 20.21 10.87
C GLU A 74 -8.78 20.65 9.40
N ARG A 75 -8.34 19.75 8.53
CA ARG A 75 -8.25 19.97 7.08
C ARG A 75 -8.66 18.71 6.33
N ILE A 76 -9.47 18.86 5.30
CA ILE A 76 -9.81 17.77 4.39
C ILE A 76 -8.80 17.76 3.24
N TYR A 77 -8.15 16.64 3.01
CA TYR A 77 -7.23 16.45 1.89
C TYR A 77 -7.43 15.06 1.30
N GLN A 78 -7.63 14.99 -0.02
CA GLN A 78 -7.94 13.73 -0.74
C GLN A 78 -9.08 12.91 -0.13
N GLY A 79 -10.10 13.58 0.43
CA GLY A 79 -11.26 12.92 1.06
C GLY A 79 -11.02 12.39 2.48
N GLU A 80 -9.79 12.51 3.01
CA GLU A 80 -9.48 12.18 4.39
C GLU A 80 -9.43 13.45 5.25
N THR A 81 -9.81 13.33 6.52
CA THR A 81 -9.84 14.43 7.47
C THR A 81 -8.63 14.35 8.38
N TYR A 82 -7.77 15.37 8.30
CA TYR A 82 -6.56 15.49 9.10
C TYR A 82 -6.77 16.51 10.20
N ARG A 83 -6.51 16.11 11.45
CA ARG A 83 -6.62 16.93 12.64
C ARG A 83 -5.25 17.30 13.17
N PHE A 84 -5.08 18.57 13.52
CA PHE A 84 -3.82 19.13 14.00
C PHE A 84 -3.97 19.55 15.47
N SER A 85 -3.01 19.14 16.30
CA SER A 85 -2.97 19.52 17.72
C SER A 85 -1.53 19.75 18.16
N LEU A 86 -1.28 20.87 18.83
CA LEU A 86 0.00 21.12 19.48
C LEU A 86 0.06 20.36 20.80
N MET A 87 1.20 19.73 21.04
CA MET A 87 1.55 19.08 22.29
C MET A 87 2.90 19.60 22.75
N GLU A 88 3.09 19.64 24.06
CA GLU A 88 4.39 19.94 24.67
C GLU A 88 5.02 18.61 25.12
N ASN A 89 6.25 18.36 24.69
CA ASN A 89 6.99 17.15 25.04
C ASN A 89 8.42 17.56 25.43
N GLU A 90 8.79 17.34 26.69
CA GLU A 90 10.13 17.66 27.23
C GLU A 90 10.59 19.11 26.95
N GLY A 91 9.67 20.07 27.00
CA GLY A 91 9.96 21.48 26.72
C GLY A 91 10.05 21.85 25.24
N ARG A 92 9.78 20.90 24.32
CA ARG A 92 9.64 21.15 22.88
C ARG A 92 8.18 21.14 22.47
N ARG A 93 7.81 22.04 21.56
CA ARG A 93 6.48 22.06 20.94
C ARG A 93 6.47 21.09 19.76
N ILE A 94 5.64 20.06 19.86
CA ILE A 94 5.44 19.05 18.83
C ILE A 94 4.04 19.20 18.25
N LEU A 95 3.95 19.20 16.93
CA LEU A 95 2.69 19.10 16.21
C LEU A 95 2.29 17.64 16.04
N LYS A 96 1.16 17.26 16.62
CA LYS A 96 0.53 15.97 16.35
C LYS A 96 -0.47 16.14 15.21
N VAL A 97 -0.27 15.35 14.14
CA VAL A 97 -1.19 15.24 13.01
C VAL A 97 -1.89 13.90 13.11
N THR A 98 -3.22 13.89 13.21
CA THR A 98 -4.03 12.67 13.37
C THR A 98 -4.98 12.53 12.19
N ASP A 99 -5.14 11.32 11.67
CA ASP A 99 -6.16 10.96 10.68
C ASP A 99 -6.98 9.76 11.18
N SER A 100 -7.82 9.19 10.31
CA SER A 100 -8.62 7.99 10.58
C SER A 100 -7.79 6.74 10.90
N ARG A 101 -6.48 6.75 10.64
CA ARG A 101 -5.58 5.57 10.66
C ARG A 101 -4.52 5.65 11.74
N GLY A 102 -4.26 6.83 12.29
CA GLY A 102 -3.33 7.01 13.39
C GLY A 102 -2.85 8.45 13.54
N ALA A 103 -1.77 8.61 14.29
CA ALA A 103 -1.15 9.91 14.50
C ALA A 103 0.34 9.87 14.16
N ILE A 104 0.83 10.95 13.58
CA ILE A 104 2.26 11.23 13.46
C ILE A 104 2.60 12.45 14.32
N LEU A 105 3.81 12.45 14.84
CA LEU A 105 4.37 13.55 15.62
C LEU A 105 5.41 14.24 14.75
N ILE A 106 5.24 15.53 14.52
CA ILE A 106 6.18 16.36 13.78
C ILE A 106 6.59 17.50 14.70
N GLY A 107 7.85 17.53 15.08
CA GLY A 107 8.39 18.55 15.96
C GLY A 107 9.89 18.65 15.78
N GLN A 108 10.42 19.83 16.13
CA GLN A 108 11.86 20.07 16.24
C GLN A 108 12.33 19.67 17.64
#